data_AF-A0A3E0KBP6-F1
#
_entry.id   AF-A0A3E0KBP6-F1
#
_cell.length_a   1.000
_cell.length_b   1.000
_cell.length_c   1.000
_cell.angle_alpha   90.00
_cell.angle_beta   90.00
_cell.angle_gamma   90.00
#
_symmetry.space_group_name_H-M   'P 1'
#
loop_
_entity.id
_entity.type
_entity.pdbx_description
1 polymer ?
#
loop_
_entity_poly.entity_id
_entity_poly.type
_entity_poly.pdbx_seq_one_letter_code
_entity_poly.pdbx_strand_id
1 'polypeptide(L)'
;MGEDHGGLAVDDARLQAKVLYAAAMVSYAAGDAEAAESQTEKCLELFRAAGDQRGEARALMAAALWALFKGDAAAARERAEQARALFVRHGDTRGTALSQGTLGIAAYRSGEFDAAGSLLTDSLQTLRSVGDRRGSALMLEALAKLNYAQGGYRRAAELAADSLELHRSSGERRGVATALLLLSGVAVQEARFSVAAKLLGAVERLVKEVGFTLSAPDRAMFDDLKAALERGMQADALRRGWSAGAAMPYDELLERALGYARRAKGRQVSRRGGTKQ
;
A
#
# COMPACT_ATOMS: atom_id res chain seq x y z
N MET A 1 6.95 37.85 39.67
CA MET A 1 7.14 37.57 38.23
C MET A 1 7.65 36.15 38.13
N GLY A 2 6.74 35.18 38.02
CA GLY A 2 7.10 33.79 37.75
C GLY A 2 7.08 33.61 36.24
N GLU A 3 8.22 33.33 35.66
CA GLU A 3 8.37 33.19 34.22
C GLU A 3 7.68 31.92 33.73
N ASP A 4 6.88 32.07 32.67
CA ASP A 4 6.15 31.02 31.95
C ASP A 4 7.13 30.12 31.17
N HIS A 5 8.00 29.41 31.88
CA HIS A 5 8.93 28.44 31.29
C HIS A 5 8.22 27.16 30.83
N GLY A 6 7.03 26.88 31.37
CA GLY A 6 6.22 25.73 31.00
C GLY A 6 5.63 25.85 29.60
N GLY A 7 5.12 27.03 29.22
CA GLY A 7 4.58 27.27 27.88
C GLY A 7 5.64 27.14 26.77
N LEU A 8 6.82 27.72 27.00
CA LEU A 8 7.93 27.66 26.03
C LEU A 8 8.47 26.24 25.81
N ALA A 9 8.58 25.43 26.87
CA ALA A 9 9.05 24.04 26.75
C ALA A 9 8.03 23.11 26.06
N VAL A 10 6.73 23.32 26.28
CA VAL A 10 5.66 22.56 25.60
C VAL A 10 5.58 22.92 24.12
N ASP A 11 5.73 24.20 23.78
CA ASP A 11 5.74 24.65 22.38
C ASP A 11 6.96 24.15 21.61
N ASP A 12 8.14 24.09 22.25
CA ASP A 12 9.35 23.52 21.66
C ASP A 12 9.21 22.01 21.42
N ALA A 13 8.70 21.26 22.41
CA ALA A 13 8.42 19.83 22.28
C ALA A 13 7.42 19.52 21.14
N ARG A 14 6.38 20.35 21.01
CA ARG A 14 5.38 20.23 19.94
C ARG A 14 5.98 20.52 18.56
N LEU A 15 6.85 21.52 18.45
CA LEU A 15 7.54 21.83 17.20
C LEU A 15 8.49 20.68 16.82
N GLN A 16 9.27 20.20 17.78
CA GLN A 16 10.17 19.06 17.61
C GLN A 16 9.39 17.80 17.15
N ALA A 17 8.23 17.53 17.74
CA ALA A 17 7.38 16.42 17.32
C ALA A 17 6.92 16.54 15.85
N LYS A 18 6.52 17.75 15.41
CA LYS A 18 6.13 17.99 14.01
C LYS A 18 7.30 17.80 13.05
N VAL A 19 8.50 18.25 13.42
CA VAL A 19 9.72 18.07 12.63
C VAL A 19 10.05 16.58 12.50
N LEU A 20 9.99 15.83 13.61
CA LEU A 20 10.23 14.39 13.60
C LEU A 20 9.17 13.63 12.80
N TYR A 21 7.90 14.03 12.86
CA TYR A 21 6.85 13.46 12.02
C TYR A 21 7.14 13.71 10.52
N ALA A 22 7.53 14.93 10.15
CA ALA A 22 7.90 15.24 8.77
C ALA A 22 9.13 14.42 8.33
N ALA A 23 10.14 14.31 9.19
CA ALA A 23 11.32 13.48 8.96
C ALA A 23 10.93 12.00 8.75
N ALA A 24 10.03 11.45 9.58
CA ALA A 24 9.53 10.09 9.41
C ALA A 24 8.85 9.87 8.05
N MET A 25 8.07 10.84 7.58
CA MET A 25 7.45 10.77 6.25
C MET A 25 8.48 10.86 5.11
N VAL A 26 9.56 11.63 5.29
CA VAL A 26 10.67 11.71 4.32
C VAL A 26 11.47 10.42 4.32
N SER A 27 11.86 9.90 5.49
CA SER A 27 12.53 8.60 5.62
C SER A 27 11.67 7.46 5.06
N TYR A 28 10.34 7.51 5.25
CA TYR A 28 9.40 6.63 4.55
C TYR A 28 9.57 6.73 3.04
N ALA A 29 9.48 7.94 2.48
CA ALA A 29 9.59 8.14 1.04
C ALA A 29 10.96 7.69 0.49
N ALA A 30 12.02 7.89 1.26
CA ALA A 30 13.39 7.50 0.94
C ALA A 30 13.68 6.00 1.12
N GLY A 31 12.75 5.22 1.69
CA GLY A 31 12.93 3.79 1.89
C GLY A 31 13.70 3.40 3.16
N ASP A 32 14.05 4.37 4.01
CA ASP A 32 14.70 4.16 5.29
C ASP A 32 13.65 3.84 6.36
N ALA A 33 13.28 2.57 6.44
CA ALA A 33 12.25 2.09 7.35
C ALA A 33 12.67 2.21 8.83
N GLU A 34 13.97 2.04 9.13
CA GLU A 34 14.49 2.10 10.51
C GLU A 34 14.46 3.53 11.04
N ALA A 35 14.97 4.50 10.27
CA ALA A 35 14.92 5.90 10.66
C ALA A 35 13.47 6.37 10.82
N ALA A 36 12.60 5.97 9.90
CA ALA A 36 11.23 6.41 9.93
C ALA A 36 10.42 5.81 11.09
N GLU A 37 10.70 4.57 11.48
CA GLU A 37 10.15 3.97 12.70
C GLU A 37 10.62 4.74 13.94
N SER A 38 11.94 4.91 14.11
CA SER A 38 12.50 5.61 15.28
C SER A 38 11.98 7.05 15.40
N GLN A 39 11.86 7.77 14.30
CA GLN A 39 11.31 9.13 14.25
C GLN A 39 9.81 9.14 14.56
N THR A 40 9.07 8.12 14.12
CA THR A 40 7.64 7.99 14.42
C THR A 40 7.40 7.74 15.91
N GLU A 41 8.17 6.87 16.54
CA GLU A 41 8.08 6.60 17.98
C GLU A 41 8.41 7.84 18.81
N LYS A 42 9.51 8.52 18.49
CA LYS A 42 9.91 9.76 19.17
C LYS A 42 8.88 10.88 19.02
N CYS A 43 8.31 11.08 17.82
CA CYS A 43 7.28 12.11 17.66
C CYS A 43 5.98 11.76 18.40
N LEU A 44 5.62 10.47 18.48
CA LEU A 44 4.46 10.02 19.26
C LEU A 44 4.62 10.34 20.75
N GLU A 45 5.78 10.05 21.32
CA GLU A 45 6.10 10.37 22.72
C GLU A 45 6.01 11.87 22.99
N LEU A 46 6.59 12.69 22.11
CA LEU A 46 6.57 14.15 22.26
C LEU A 46 5.16 14.73 22.10
N PHE A 47 4.35 14.25 21.15
CA PHE A 47 2.96 14.69 21.02
C PHE A 47 2.13 14.35 22.26
N ARG A 48 2.35 13.16 22.86
CA ARG A 48 1.70 12.77 24.12
C ARG A 48 2.13 13.66 25.28
N ALA A 49 3.43 13.90 25.43
CA ALA A 49 3.96 14.77 26.48
C ALA A 49 3.43 16.21 26.35
N ALA A 50 3.28 16.70 25.13
CA ALA A 50 2.73 18.03 24.84
C ALA A 50 1.18 18.09 24.88
N GLY A 51 0.49 16.97 25.07
CA GLY A 51 -0.97 16.89 25.03
C GLY A 51 -1.59 17.21 23.65
N ASP A 52 -0.80 17.17 22.56
CA ASP A 52 -1.29 17.43 21.20
C ASP A 52 -1.96 16.18 20.63
N GLN A 53 -3.24 16.00 20.95
CA GLN A 53 -4.05 14.85 20.53
C GLN A 53 -4.16 14.69 19.01
N ARG A 54 -4.13 15.79 18.24
CA ARG A 54 -4.15 15.72 16.77
C ARG A 54 -2.81 15.25 16.21
N GLY A 55 -1.71 15.70 16.82
CA GLY A 55 -0.37 15.19 16.52
C GLY A 55 -0.22 13.72 16.88
N GLU A 56 -0.69 13.33 18.07
CA GLU A 56 -0.70 11.96 18.55
C GLU A 56 -1.45 11.03 17.57
N ALA A 57 -2.64 11.42 17.11
CA ALA A 57 -3.42 10.64 16.14
C ALA A 57 -2.63 10.38 14.84
N ARG A 58 -1.92 11.39 14.33
CA ARG A 58 -1.09 11.27 13.12
C ARG A 58 0.12 10.37 13.32
N ALA A 59 0.79 10.49 14.46
CA ALA A 59 1.94 9.65 14.81
C ALA A 59 1.51 8.19 15.03
N LEU A 60 0.38 7.94 15.70
CA LEU A 60 -0.23 6.61 15.84
C LEU A 60 -0.57 6.00 14.48
N MET A 61 -1.13 6.80 13.56
CA MET A 61 -1.44 6.34 12.21
C MET A 61 -0.18 5.95 11.44
N ALA A 62 0.89 6.74 11.54
CA ALA A 62 2.19 6.40 10.94
C ALA A 62 2.75 5.11 11.55
N ALA A 63 2.70 4.96 12.88
CA ALA A 63 3.14 3.74 13.58
C ALA A 63 2.35 2.50 13.14
N ALA A 64 1.04 2.64 12.93
CA ALA A 64 0.21 1.55 12.44
C ALA A 64 0.60 1.11 11.02
N LEU A 65 0.91 2.06 10.13
CA LEU A 65 1.42 1.77 8.79
C LEU A 65 2.79 1.09 8.84
N TRP A 66 3.65 1.43 9.80
CA TRP A 66 4.94 0.76 10.01
C TRP A 66 4.81 -0.66 10.51
N ALA A 67 3.92 -0.89 11.47
CA ALA A 67 3.59 -2.24 11.91
C ALA A 67 3.11 -3.09 10.72
N LEU A 68 2.24 -2.56 9.86
CA LEU A 68 1.88 -3.22 8.60
C LEU A 68 3.09 -3.38 7.67
N PHE A 69 3.97 -2.41 7.54
CA PHE A 69 5.16 -2.56 6.70
C PHE A 69 6.03 -3.75 7.15
N LYS A 70 6.16 -3.97 8.46
CA LYS A 70 6.92 -5.08 9.06
C LYS A 70 6.19 -6.42 9.10
N GLY A 71 4.88 -6.44 8.87
CA GLY A 71 4.07 -7.66 8.96
C GLY A 71 3.32 -7.83 10.28
N ASP A 72 3.48 -6.92 11.25
CA ASP A 72 2.81 -6.96 12.55
C ASP A 72 1.38 -6.40 12.45
N ALA A 73 0.43 -7.29 12.20
CA ALA A 73 -0.99 -6.94 12.11
C ALA A 73 -1.59 -6.56 13.48
N ALA A 74 -1.07 -7.12 14.57
CA ALA A 74 -1.61 -6.89 15.92
C ALA A 74 -1.27 -5.47 16.40
N ALA A 75 0.00 -5.07 16.30
CA ALA A 75 0.42 -3.71 16.63
C ALA A 75 -0.24 -2.68 15.69
N ALA A 76 -0.39 -3.01 14.39
CA ALA A 76 -1.10 -2.16 13.45
C ALA A 76 -2.55 -1.91 13.88
N ARG A 77 -3.26 -2.97 14.31
CA ARG A 77 -4.64 -2.88 14.78
C ARG A 77 -4.76 -1.97 16.01
N GLU A 78 -3.93 -2.22 17.02
CA GLU A 78 -3.94 -1.46 18.26
C GLU A 78 -3.71 0.05 18.01
N ARG A 79 -2.69 0.39 17.21
CA ARG A 79 -2.36 1.79 16.92
C ARG A 79 -3.38 2.46 16.02
N ALA A 80 -3.95 1.75 15.05
CA ALA A 80 -5.02 2.28 14.22
C ALA A 80 -6.32 2.50 15.00
N GLU A 81 -6.66 1.66 15.97
CA GLU A 81 -7.81 1.87 16.86
C GLU A 81 -7.65 3.13 17.71
N GLN A 82 -6.47 3.33 18.32
CA GLN A 82 -6.15 4.53 19.08
C GLN A 82 -6.20 5.79 18.20
N ALA A 83 -5.58 5.75 17.01
CA ALA A 83 -5.61 6.86 16.07
C ALA A 83 -7.05 7.21 15.65
N ARG A 84 -7.85 6.20 15.32
CA ARG A 84 -9.25 6.37 14.91
C ARG A 84 -10.08 7.06 15.99
N ALA A 85 -9.92 6.66 17.25
CA ALA A 85 -10.64 7.27 18.37
C ALA A 85 -10.34 8.78 18.48
N LEU A 86 -9.07 9.17 18.34
CA LEU A 86 -8.66 10.56 18.35
C LEU A 86 -9.16 11.34 17.12
N PHE A 87 -9.06 10.77 15.91
CA PHE A 87 -9.58 11.41 14.71
C PHE A 87 -11.10 11.63 14.77
N VAL A 88 -11.85 10.65 15.26
CA VAL A 88 -13.31 10.78 15.49
C VAL A 88 -13.59 11.91 16.49
N ARG A 89 -12.89 11.93 17.63
CA ARG A 89 -13.03 12.98 18.65
C ARG A 89 -12.80 14.39 18.08
N HIS A 90 -11.91 14.52 17.10
CA HIS A 90 -11.57 15.80 16.48
C HIS A 90 -12.29 16.09 15.16
N GLY A 91 -13.21 15.21 14.72
CA GLY A 91 -13.95 15.38 13.47
C GLY A 91 -13.09 15.25 12.20
N ASP A 92 -11.92 14.62 12.27
CA ASP A 92 -11.04 14.41 11.12
C ASP A 92 -11.52 13.21 10.29
N THR A 93 -12.43 13.48 9.35
CA THR A 93 -13.06 12.46 8.50
C THR A 93 -12.03 11.66 7.70
N ARG A 94 -10.99 12.34 7.18
CA ARG A 94 -9.93 11.70 6.41
C ARG A 94 -9.10 10.77 7.29
N GLY A 95 -8.68 11.24 8.46
CA GLY A 95 -7.93 10.46 9.44
C GLY A 95 -8.70 9.23 9.90
N THR A 96 -9.99 9.39 10.22
CA THR A 96 -10.89 8.27 10.59
C THR A 96 -10.96 7.21 9.48
N ALA A 97 -11.16 7.64 8.24
CA ALA A 97 -11.24 6.72 7.10
C ALA A 97 -9.91 5.97 6.87
N LEU A 98 -8.78 6.67 6.95
CA LEU A 98 -7.46 6.03 6.84
C LEU A 98 -7.24 5.00 7.94
N SER A 99 -7.52 5.33 9.20
CA SER A 99 -7.38 4.38 10.31
C SER A 99 -8.29 3.18 10.14
N GLN A 100 -9.53 3.38 9.69
CA GLN A 100 -10.44 2.28 9.36
C GLN A 100 -9.90 1.37 8.25
N GLY A 101 -9.32 1.97 7.21
CA GLY A 101 -8.65 1.24 6.14
C GLY A 101 -7.50 0.38 6.65
N THR A 102 -6.66 0.94 7.52
CA THR A 102 -5.56 0.21 8.17
C THR A 102 -6.06 -0.96 9.01
N LEU A 103 -7.18 -0.80 9.73
CA LEU A 103 -7.83 -1.92 10.42
C LEU A 103 -8.28 -3.01 9.45
N GLY A 104 -8.81 -2.63 8.28
CA GLY A 104 -9.14 -3.57 7.21
C GLY A 104 -7.91 -4.33 6.69
N ILE A 105 -6.77 -3.66 6.53
CA ILE A 105 -5.52 -4.32 6.13
C ILE A 105 -5.03 -5.28 7.21
N ALA A 106 -5.11 -4.90 8.49
CA ALA A 106 -4.76 -5.77 9.61
C ALA A 106 -5.68 -7.00 9.67
N ALA A 107 -6.99 -6.82 9.57
CA ALA A 107 -7.98 -7.90 9.51
C ALA A 107 -7.70 -8.88 8.36
N TYR A 108 -7.37 -8.37 7.17
CA TYR A 108 -6.98 -9.21 6.03
C TYR A 108 -5.80 -10.12 6.37
N ARG A 109 -4.76 -9.58 7.03
CA ARG A 109 -3.56 -10.33 7.39
C ARG A 109 -3.79 -11.35 8.50
N SER A 110 -4.78 -11.09 9.35
CA SER A 110 -5.26 -12.03 10.37
C SER A 110 -6.24 -13.07 9.82
N GLY A 111 -6.55 -13.05 8.51
CA GLY A 111 -7.48 -13.99 7.87
C GLY A 111 -8.96 -13.62 8.03
N GLU A 112 -9.28 -12.46 8.62
CA GLU A 112 -10.63 -11.95 8.83
C GLU A 112 -11.17 -11.29 7.54
N PHE A 113 -11.34 -12.09 6.48
CA PHE A 113 -11.58 -11.56 5.13
C PHE A 113 -12.88 -10.75 4.96
N ASP A 114 -13.98 -11.17 5.59
CA ASP A 114 -15.26 -10.45 5.47
C ASP A 114 -15.20 -9.07 6.15
N ALA A 115 -14.59 -9.02 7.34
CA ALA A 115 -14.34 -7.77 8.06
C ALA A 115 -13.40 -6.86 7.25
N ALA A 116 -12.32 -7.41 6.70
CA ALA A 116 -11.39 -6.67 5.86
C ALA A 116 -12.09 -6.05 4.65
N GLY A 117 -12.91 -6.83 3.92
CA GLY A 117 -13.64 -6.35 2.75
C GLY A 117 -14.55 -5.17 3.07
N SER A 118 -15.28 -5.25 4.19
CA SER A 118 -16.19 -4.19 4.64
C SER A 118 -15.43 -2.92 5.03
N LEU A 119 -14.43 -3.05 5.91
CA LEU A 119 -13.61 -1.93 6.40
C LEU A 119 -12.90 -1.18 5.27
N LEU A 120 -12.31 -1.92 4.33
CA LEU A 120 -11.58 -1.36 3.19
C LEU A 120 -12.52 -0.66 2.19
N THR A 121 -13.70 -1.22 1.93
CA THR A 121 -14.67 -0.64 0.99
C THR A 121 -15.23 0.67 1.54
N ASP A 122 -15.63 0.69 2.80
CA ASP A 122 -16.16 1.89 3.47
C ASP A 122 -15.09 3.00 3.57
N SER A 123 -13.86 2.61 3.89
CA SER A 123 -12.71 3.52 3.88
C SER A 123 -12.48 4.12 2.49
N LEU A 124 -12.45 3.30 1.44
CA LEU A 124 -12.29 3.76 0.06
C LEU A 124 -13.39 4.74 -0.35
N GLN A 125 -14.65 4.45 -0.01
CA GLN A 125 -15.77 5.35 -0.32
C GLN A 125 -15.58 6.72 0.34
N THR A 126 -15.21 6.74 1.62
CA THR A 126 -15.00 7.97 2.37
C THR A 126 -13.78 8.74 1.85
N LEU A 127 -12.68 8.05 1.55
CA LEU A 127 -11.46 8.68 1.01
C LEU A 127 -11.72 9.30 -0.37
N ARG A 128 -12.53 8.64 -1.21
CA ARG A 128 -12.99 9.22 -2.48
C ARG A 128 -13.85 10.46 -2.27
N SER A 129 -14.79 10.44 -1.32
CA SER A 129 -15.68 11.60 -1.09
C SER A 129 -14.94 12.83 -0.59
N VAL A 130 -13.84 12.65 0.15
CA VAL A 130 -12.97 13.76 0.60
C VAL A 130 -11.83 14.08 -0.38
N GLY A 131 -11.78 13.42 -1.54
CA GLY A 131 -10.77 13.67 -2.57
C GLY A 131 -9.37 13.16 -2.27
N ASP A 132 -9.19 12.27 -1.28
CA ASP A 132 -7.90 11.67 -0.96
C ASP A 132 -7.53 10.57 -1.95
N ARG A 133 -6.81 10.96 -3.00
CA ARG A 133 -6.34 10.05 -4.06
C ARG A 133 -5.31 9.03 -3.55
N ARG A 134 -4.40 9.44 -2.68
CA ARG A 134 -3.34 8.55 -2.16
C ARG A 134 -3.92 7.50 -1.22
N GLY A 135 -4.81 7.91 -0.31
CA GLY A 135 -5.56 7.00 0.54
C GLY A 135 -6.44 6.05 -0.27
N SER A 136 -7.12 6.55 -1.31
CA SER A 136 -7.93 5.73 -2.21
C SER A 136 -7.10 4.66 -2.93
N ALA A 137 -5.90 5.01 -3.41
CA ALA A 137 -5.00 4.06 -4.05
C ALA A 137 -4.59 2.93 -3.09
N LEU A 138 -4.20 3.27 -1.86
CA LEU A 138 -3.87 2.29 -0.82
C LEU A 138 -5.01 1.31 -0.53
N MET A 139 -6.26 1.80 -0.46
CA MET A 139 -7.41 0.93 -0.24
C MET A 139 -7.68 0.01 -1.44
N LEU A 140 -7.49 0.51 -2.67
CA LEU A 140 -7.59 -0.32 -3.87
C LEU A 140 -6.52 -1.42 -3.91
N GLU A 141 -5.29 -1.13 -3.51
CA GLU A 141 -4.24 -2.16 -3.37
C GLU A 141 -4.62 -3.22 -2.34
N ALA A 142 -5.11 -2.81 -1.18
CA ALA A 142 -5.53 -3.73 -0.12
C ALA A 142 -6.70 -4.62 -0.56
N LEU A 143 -7.70 -4.04 -1.23
CA LEU A 143 -8.81 -4.80 -1.82
C LEU A 143 -8.34 -5.76 -2.92
N ALA A 144 -7.34 -5.36 -3.73
CA ALA A 144 -6.75 -6.22 -4.73
C ALA A 144 -6.04 -7.43 -4.08
N LYS A 145 -5.27 -7.22 -3.01
CA LYS A 145 -4.63 -8.28 -2.21
C LYS A 145 -5.66 -9.23 -1.59
N LEU A 146 -6.73 -8.67 -1.01
CA LEU A 146 -7.84 -9.46 -0.45
C LEU A 146 -8.48 -10.35 -1.52
N ASN A 147 -8.85 -9.78 -2.67
CA ASN A 147 -9.44 -10.53 -3.77
C ASN A 147 -8.47 -11.59 -4.33
N TYR A 148 -7.18 -11.27 -4.42
CA TYR A 148 -6.16 -12.23 -4.86
C TYR A 148 -6.08 -13.43 -3.91
N ALA A 149 -6.05 -13.20 -2.60
CA ALA A 149 -6.02 -14.26 -1.59
C ALA A 149 -7.28 -15.13 -1.60
N GLN A 150 -8.44 -14.55 -1.95
CA GLN A 150 -9.71 -15.28 -2.08
C GLN A 150 -9.90 -15.95 -3.47
N GLY A 151 -8.88 -15.94 -4.34
CA GLY A 151 -8.96 -16.53 -5.69
C GLY A 151 -9.72 -15.69 -6.72
N GLY A 152 -10.17 -14.48 -6.35
CA GLY A 152 -10.83 -13.50 -7.20
C GLY A 152 -9.87 -12.75 -8.13
N TYR A 153 -9.02 -13.47 -8.88
CA TYR A 153 -7.89 -12.91 -9.63
C TYR A 153 -8.27 -11.83 -10.65
N ARG A 154 -9.43 -11.98 -11.30
CA ARG A 154 -9.94 -10.95 -12.22
C ARG A 154 -10.22 -9.64 -11.50
N ARG A 155 -10.93 -9.71 -10.36
CA ARG A 155 -11.26 -8.52 -9.58
C ARG A 155 -10.01 -7.91 -8.97
N ALA A 156 -9.06 -8.75 -8.54
CA ALA A 156 -7.74 -8.31 -8.10
C ALA A 156 -7.00 -7.52 -9.19
N ALA A 157 -7.00 -7.99 -10.44
CA ALA A 157 -6.37 -7.28 -11.55
C ALA A 157 -7.04 -5.93 -11.86
N GLU A 158 -8.38 -5.86 -11.80
CA GLU A 158 -9.12 -4.60 -11.96
C GLU A 158 -8.73 -3.59 -10.88
N LEU A 159 -8.77 -4.00 -9.61
CA LEU A 159 -8.43 -3.16 -8.47
C LEU A 159 -6.96 -2.73 -8.49
N ALA A 160 -6.04 -3.63 -8.87
CA ALA A 160 -4.63 -3.31 -9.04
C ALA A 160 -4.40 -2.29 -10.16
N ALA A 161 -5.17 -2.37 -11.26
CA ALA A 161 -5.10 -1.38 -12.34
C ALA A 161 -5.65 -0.02 -11.92
N ASP A 162 -6.78 0.02 -11.21
CA ASP A 162 -7.34 1.26 -10.67
C ASP A 162 -6.32 1.94 -9.72
N SER A 163 -5.64 1.16 -8.87
CA SER A 163 -4.56 1.67 -8.02
C SER A 163 -3.35 2.16 -8.82
N LEU A 164 -2.93 1.39 -9.83
CA LEU A 164 -1.81 1.74 -10.72
C LEU A 164 -2.04 3.09 -11.41
N GLU A 165 -3.26 3.36 -11.88
CA GLU A 165 -3.61 4.64 -12.50
C GLU A 165 -3.51 5.81 -11.50
N LEU A 166 -3.96 5.61 -10.26
CA LEU A 166 -3.84 6.63 -9.20
C LEU A 166 -2.39 6.89 -8.82
N HIS A 167 -1.58 5.85 -8.62
CA HIS A 167 -0.16 5.99 -8.31
C HIS A 167 0.61 6.64 -9.45
N ARG A 168 0.31 6.29 -10.71
CA ARG A 168 0.85 6.96 -11.91
C ARG A 168 0.55 8.46 -11.87
N SER A 169 -0.72 8.83 -11.66
CA SER A 169 -1.14 10.24 -11.65
C SER A 169 -0.51 11.06 -10.51
N SER A 170 -0.09 10.39 -9.43
CA SER A 170 0.50 11.02 -8.24
C SER A 170 2.02 10.91 -8.18
N GLY A 171 2.66 10.27 -9.16
CA GLY A 171 4.12 10.04 -9.19
C GLY A 171 4.64 9.05 -8.14
N GLU A 172 3.76 8.29 -7.49
CA GLU A 172 4.09 7.39 -6.37
C GLU A 172 4.66 6.05 -6.87
N ARG A 173 5.97 6.02 -7.19
CA ARG A 173 6.63 4.83 -7.77
C ARG A 173 6.58 3.57 -6.90
N ARG A 174 6.50 3.73 -5.58
CA ARG A 174 6.36 2.60 -4.64
C ARG A 174 5.04 1.88 -4.83
N GLY A 175 3.93 2.62 -4.91
CA GLY A 175 2.61 2.04 -5.17
C GLY A 175 2.51 1.43 -6.58
N VAL A 176 3.21 2.00 -7.56
CA VAL A 176 3.35 1.37 -8.89
C VAL A 176 3.98 -0.02 -8.76
N ALA A 177 5.07 -0.18 -8.01
CA ALA A 177 5.70 -1.48 -7.82
C ALA A 177 4.77 -2.49 -7.13
N THR A 178 4.01 -2.06 -6.11
CA THR A 178 3.01 -2.92 -5.43
C THR A 178 1.91 -3.38 -6.38
N ALA A 179 1.38 -2.48 -7.21
CA ALA A 179 0.35 -2.83 -8.19
C ALA A 179 0.88 -3.79 -9.27
N LEU A 180 2.12 -3.58 -9.76
CA LEU A 180 2.77 -4.49 -10.71
C LEU A 180 3.02 -5.88 -10.11
N LEU A 181 3.41 -5.94 -8.83
CA LEU A 181 3.59 -7.19 -8.09
C LEU A 181 2.27 -7.98 -8.04
N LEU A 182 1.16 -7.31 -7.74
CA LEU A 182 -0.18 -7.93 -7.74
C LEU A 182 -0.59 -8.43 -9.12
N LEU A 183 -0.37 -7.64 -10.17
CA LEU A 183 -0.65 -8.05 -11.54
C LEU A 183 0.23 -9.23 -11.97
N SER A 184 1.48 -9.30 -11.49
CA SER A 184 2.35 -10.45 -11.69
C SER A 184 1.78 -11.70 -11.03
N GLY A 185 1.30 -11.57 -9.80
CA GLY A 185 0.59 -12.65 -9.11
C GLY A 185 -0.59 -13.18 -9.92
N VAL A 186 -1.45 -12.28 -10.40
CA VAL A 186 -2.57 -12.68 -11.26
C VAL A 186 -2.08 -13.37 -12.54
N ALA A 187 -1.00 -12.88 -13.16
CA ALA A 187 -0.42 -13.51 -14.35
C ALA A 187 0.14 -14.92 -14.09
N VAL A 188 0.73 -15.19 -12.92
CA VAL A 188 1.14 -16.53 -12.51
C VAL A 188 -0.06 -17.46 -12.41
N GLN A 189 -1.14 -17.01 -11.76
CA GLN A 189 -2.37 -17.81 -11.60
C GLN A 189 -3.07 -18.11 -12.94
N GLU A 190 -2.94 -17.22 -13.91
CA GLU A 190 -3.42 -17.44 -15.28
C GLU A 190 -2.42 -18.24 -16.17
N ALA A 191 -1.34 -18.78 -15.61
CA ALA A 191 -0.24 -19.44 -16.33
C ALA A 191 0.42 -18.58 -17.43
N ARG A 192 0.31 -17.25 -17.33
CA ARG A 192 0.96 -16.29 -18.23
C ARG A 192 2.35 -15.93 -17.72
N PHE A 193 3.20 -16.94 -17.58
CA PHE A 193 4.50 -16.79 -16.94
C PHE A 193 5.42 -15.75 -17.61
N SER A 194 5.35 -15.60 -18.94
CA SER A 194 6.12 -14.55 -19.65
C SER A 194 5.70 -13.13 -19.25
N VAL A 195 4.41 -12.90 -18.97
CA VAL A 195 3.91 -11.60 -18.49
C VAL A 195 4.35 -11.38 -17.05
N ALA A 196 4.16 -12.38 -16.19
CA ALA A 196 4.59 -12.32 -14.78
C ALA A 196 6.10 -12.04 -14.63
N ALA A 197 6.95 -12.72 -15.41
CA ALA A 197 8.40 -12.50 -15.39
C ALA A 197 8.78 -11.05 -15.75
N LYS A 198 8.11 -10.46 -16.76
CA LYS A 198 8.34 -9.06 -17.14
C LYS A 198 7.89 -8.10 -16.02
N LEU A 199 6.76 -8.38 -15.39
CA LEU A 199 6.25 -7.56 -14.29
C LEU A 199 7.17 -7.63 -13.07
N LEU A 200 7.66 -8.82 -12.67
CA LEU A 200 8.62 -8.93 -11.55
C LEU A 200 9.96 -8.27 -11.87
N GLY A 201 10.49 -8.43 -13.08
CA GLY A 201 11.72 -7.73 -13.49
C GLY A 201 11.58 -6.21 -13.43
N ALA A 202 10.40 -5.69 -13.77
CA ALA A 202 10.09 -4.26 -13.61
C ALA A 202 9.97 -3.83 -12.13
N VAL A 203 9.35 -4.65 -11.28
CA VAL A 203 9.30 -4.40 -9.82
C VAL A 203 10.71 -4.32 -9.24
N GLU A 204 11.58 -5.28 -9.57
CA GLU A 204 12.98 -5.31 -9.12
C GLU A 204 13.75 -4.05 -9.56
N ARG A 205 13.55 -3.61 -10.82
CA ARG A 205 14.13 -2.35 -11.30
C ARG A 205 13.64 -1.16 -10.48
N LEU A 206 12.32 -1.03 -10.27
CA LEU A 206 11.76 0.11 -9.54
C LEU A 206 12.26 0.17 -8.10
N VAL A 207 12.32 -0.97 -7.43
CA VAL A 207 12.92 -1.13 -6.09
C VAL A 207 14.36 -0.61 -6.10
N LYS A 208 15.17 -1.05 -7.06
CA LYS A 208 16.59 -0.65 -7.17
C LYS A 208 16.79 0.82 -7.52
N GLU A 209 16.06 1.35 -8.51
CA GLU A 209 16.23 2.74 -8.99
C GLU A 209 15.77 3.78 -7.97
N VAL A 210 14.66 3.49 -7.27
CA VAL A 210 14.07 4.42 -6.31
C VAL A 210 14.70 4.24 -4.92
N GLY A 211 15.31 3.07 -4.65
CA GLY A 211 16.03 2.81 -3.40
C GLY A 211 15.12 2.50 -2.21
N PHE A 212 13.89 2.02 -2.45
CA PHE A 212 12.98 1.65 -1.37
C PHE A 212 12.98 0.14 -1.12
N THR A 213 12.56 -0.25 0.09
CA THR A 213 12.37 -1.66 0.45
C THR A 213 10.90 -2.05 0.33
N LEU A 214 10.63 -3.25 -0.20
CA LEU A 214 9.29 -3.84 -0.17
C LEU A 214 8.87 -4.11 1.28
N SER A 215 7.57 -3.96 1.58
CA SER A 215 7.06 -4.40 2.89
C SER A 215 7.32 -5.90 3.08
N ALA A 216 7.42 -6.38 4.33
CA ALA A 216 7.69 -7.81 4.58
C ALA A 216 6.68 -8.73 3.84
N PRO A 217 5.37 -8.43 3.80
CA PRO A 217 4.42 -9.21 3.01
C PRO A 217 4.60 -9.10 1.50
N ASP A 218 4.93 -7.91 0.97
CA ASP A 218 5.17 -7.74 -0.47
C ASP A 218 6.47 -8.44 -0.89
N ARG A 219 7.47 -8.47 -0.01
CA ARG A 219 8.70 -9.23 -0.22
C ARG A 219 8.41 -10.73 -0.25
N ALA A 220 7.62 -11.25 0.69
CA ALA A 220 7.22 -12.65 0.69
C ALA A 220 6.47 -13.02 -0.61
N MET A 221 5.50 -12.19 -1.02
CA MET A 221 4.79 -12.37 -2.29
C MET A 221 5.74 -12.35 -3.50
N PHE A 222 6.70 -11.43 -3.54
CA PHE A 222 7.71 -11.37 -4.60
C PHE A 222 8.52 -12.67 -4.69
N ASP A 223 9.01 -13.16 -3.55
CA ASP A 223 9.83 -14.37 -3.48
C ASP A 223 9.02 -15.62 -3.88
N ASP A 224 7.75 -15.72 -3.44
CA ASP A 224 6.84 -16.80 -3.83
C ASP A 224 6.56 -16.83 -5.33
N LEU A 225 6.32 -15.66 -5.93
CA LEU A 225 6.09 -15.54 -7.37
C LEU A 225 7.34 -15.86 -8.18
N LYS A 226 8.52 -15.43 -7.70
CA LYS A 226 9.79 -15.81 -8.31
C LYS A 226 9.98 -17.32 -8.31
N ALA A 227 9.77 -17.98 -7.17
CA ALA A 227 9.87 -19.43 -7.07
C ALA A 227 8.85 -20.16 -7.97
N ALA A 228 7.63 -19.62 -8.11
CA ALA A 228 6.64 -20.15 -9.04
C ALA A 228 7.09 -20.06 -10.50
N LEU A 229 7.72 -18.96 -10.90
CA LEU A 229 8.26 -18.80 -12.25
C LEU A 229 9.46 -19.71 -12.52
N GLU A 230 10.35 -19.90 -11.54
CA GLU A 230 11.48 -20.82 -11.64
C GLU A 230 11.03 -22.28 -11.82
N ARG A 231 9.90 -22.67 -11.20
CA ARG A 231 9.27 -23.98 -11.44
C ARG A 231 8.54 -24.05 -12.78
N GLY A 232 7.91 -22.96 -13.22
CA GLY A 232 7.01 -22.93 -14.38
C GLY A 232 7.67 -22.58 -15.71
N MET A 233 8.95 -22.16 -15.73
CA MET A 233 9.64 -21.69 -16.93
C MET A 233 11.02 -22.32 -17.08
N GLN A 234 11.46 -22.48 -18.33
CA GLN A 234 12.87 -22.74 -18.62
C GLN A 234 13.73 -21.53 -18.19
N ALA A 235 14.90 -21.80 -17.61
CA ALA A 235 15.77 -20.77 -17.03
C ALA A 235 16.11 -19.63 -18.02
N ASP A 236 16.39 -19.96 -19.28
CA ASP A 236 16.66 -18.95 -20.32
C ASP A 236 15.46 -18.07 -20.65
N ALA A 237 14.25 -18.66 -20.69
CA ALA A 237 13.03 -17.92 -20.94
C ALA A 237 12.69 -16.99 -19.77
N LEU A 238 12.91 -17.46 -18.54
CA LEU A 238 12.76 -16.64 -17.34
C LEU A 238 13.73 -15.47 -17.35
N ARG A 239 15.03 -15.71 -17.57
CA ARG A 239 16.05 -14.64 -17.69
C ARG A 239 15.67 -13.59 -18.73
N ARG A 240 15.30 -14.01 -19.94
CA ARG A 240 14.88 -13.08 -21.00
C ARG A 240 13.64 -12.28 -20.61
N GLY A 241 12.62 -12.93 -20.04
CA GLY A 241 11.39 -12.27 -19.59
C GLY A 241 11.67 -11.23 -18.50
N TRP A 242 12.46 -11.61 -17.51
CA TRP A 242 12.87 -10.75 -16.39
C TRP A 242 13.67 -9.54 -16.88
N SER A 243 14.72 -9.77 -17.67
CA SER A 243 15.54 -8.69 -18.23
C SER A 243 14.75 -7.78 -19.16
N ALA A 244 13.82 -8.32 -19.97
CA ALA A 244 12.94 -7.50 -20.81
C ALA A 244 11.97 -6.64 -19.98
N GLY A 245 11.52 -7.13 -18.83
CA GLY A 245 10.73 -6.37 -17.88
C GLY A 245 11.52 -5.24 -17.23
N ALA A 246 12.71 -5.56 -16.73
CA ALA A 246 13.63 -4.59 -16.17
C ALA A 246 13.98 -3.50 -17.21
N ALA A 247 14.37 -3.86 -18.43
CA ALA A 247 14.75 -2.88 -19.45
C ALA A 247 13.58 -2.06 -20.04
N MET A 248 12.32 -2.34 -19.66
CA MET A 248 11.15 -1.70 -20.26
C MET A 248 11.03 -0.23 -19.84
N PRO A 249 10.86 0.72 -20.80
CA PRO A 249 10.59 2.11 -20.49
C PRO A 249 9.37 2.26 -19.57
N TYR A 250 9.41 3.22 -18.65
CA TYR A 250 8.40 3.35 -17.59
C TYR A 250 6.98 3.52 -18.13
N ASP A 251 6.77 4.41 -19.12
CA ASP A 251 5.43 4.61 -19.70
C ASP A 251 4.93 3.38 -20.46
N GLU A 252 5.80 2.70 -21.21
CA GLU A 252 5.45 1.46 -21.91
C GLU A 252 5.07 0.34 -20.93
N LEU A 253 5.80 0.23 -19.82
CA LEU A 253 5.51 -0.72 -18.74
C LEU A 253 4.11 -0.48 -18.18
N LEU A 254 3.77 0.78 -17.87
CA LEU A 254 2.45 1.13 -17.34
C LEU A 254 1.34 0.84 -18.34
N GLU A 255 1.50 1.22 -19.61
CA GLU A 255 0.49 0.94 -20.64
C GLU A 255 0.29 -0.57 -20.84
N ARG A 256 1.37 -1.37 -20.82
CA ARG A 256 1.27 -2.82 -20.93
C ARG A 256 0.62 -3.47 -19.71
N ALA A 257 0.94 -3.01 -18.50
CA ALA A 257 0.33 -3.50 -17.28
C ALA A 257 -1.18 -3.19 -17.23
N LEU A 258 -1.56 -1.96 -17.58
CA LEU A 258 -2.97 -1.56 -17.69
C LEU A 258 -3.68 -2.30 -18.81
N GLY A 259 -3.04 -2.48 -19.97
CA GLY A 259 -3.57 -3.26 -21.08
C GLY A 259 -3.81 -4.72 -20.70
N TYR A 260 -2.92 -5.32 -19.91
CA TYR A 260 -3.09 -6.67 -19.36
C TYR A 260 -4.32 -6.75 -18.45
N ALA A 261 -4.45 -5.85 -17.48
CA ALA A 261 -5.59 -5.82 -16.57
C ALA A 261 -6.93 -5.57 -17.30
N ARG A 262 -6.97 -4.65 -18.27
CA ARG A 262 -8.18 -4.38 -19.08
C ARG A 262 -8.60 -5.58 -19.94
N ARG A 263 -7.65 -6.36 -20.46
CA ARG A 263 -7.97 -7.60 -21.19
C ARG A 263 -8.56 -8.69 -20.28
N ALA A 264 -8.21 -8.70 -19.00
CA ALA A 264 -8.88 -9.55 -18.01
C ALA A 264 -10.36 -9.13 -17.80
N LYS A 265 -10.66 -7.82 -17.90
CA LYS A 265 -12.02 -7.25 -17.83
C LYS A 265 -12.88 -7.59 -19.07
N GLY A 266 -12.32 -7.55 -20.28
CA GLY A 266 -13.07 -7.69 -21.54
C GLY A 266 -13.56 -9.10 -21.92
N ARG A 267 -13.00 -10.18 -21.36
CA ARG A 267 -13.40 -11.57 -21.71
C ARG A 267 -14.81 -11.97 -21.27
N GLN A 268 -15.52 -11.15 -20.50
CA GLN A 268 -16.92 -11.40 -20.12
C GLN A 268 -17.95 -10.92 -21.15
N VAL A 269 -17.68 -9.87 -21.93
CA VAL A 269 -18.69 -9.32 -22.85
C VAL A 269 -18.99 -10.28 -24.00
N SER A 270 -17.97 -11.03 -24.45
CA SER A 270 -18.11 -11.98 -25.56
C SER A 270 -18.79 -13.31 -25.19
N ARG A 271 -18.93 -13.66 -23.90
CA ARG A 271 -19.59 -14.91 -23.47
C ARG A 271 -21.08 -14.78 -23.15
N ARG A 272 -21.64 -13.56 -23.15
CA ARG A 272 -23.09 -13.32 -22.95
C ARG A 272 -23.85 -12.99 -24.24
N GLY A 273 -23.20 -13.01 -25.41
CA GLY A 273 -23.81 -12.67 -26.71
C GLY A 273 -24.20 -13.86 -27.60
N GLY A 274 -24.08 -15.10 -27.15
CA GLY A 274 -24.25 -16.30 -27.97
C GLY A 274 -25.35 -17.22 -27.47
N THR A 275 -26.62 -16.79 -27.50
CA THR A 275 -27.78 -17.69 -27.56
C THR A 275 -29.00 -16.89 -27.98
N LYS A 276 -29.24 -16.87 -29.29
CA LYS A 276 -30.56 -16.77 -29.95
C LYS A 276 -30.34 -16.89 -31.46
N GLN A 277 -30.36 -18.13 -31.95
CA GLN A 277 -31.05 -18.51 -33.18
C GLN A 277 -31.81 -19.79 -32.87
#